data_AF-F4PNT4-F1
#
_entry.id   AF-F4PNT4-F1
#
_cell.length_a   1.000
_cell.length_b   1.000
_cell.length_c   1.000
_cell.angle_alpha   90.00
_cell.angle_beta   90.00
_cell.angle_gamma   90.00
#
_symmetry.space_group_name_H-M   'P 1'
#
loop_
_entity.id
_entity.type
_entity.pdbx_description
1 polymer ?
#
loop_
_entity_poly.entity_id
_entity_poly.type
_entity_poly.pdbx_seq_one_letter_code
_entity_poly.pdbx_strand_id
1 'polypeptide(L)'
;MTGAGPPLSTSSSSSSSTVDINSNHSDIWESSTKPQLTSKLIELTKKVDQNNKTERYATIRKILYDECTNVTKKQLSITQILSLFANDSIKIMELNNILADIFWCIGIEMETSTMYDKPVLIQLINECVKKSIVEAKLLKERLEPEMLEECGIINQADKFVKKTIRINTINTYTQVKYNLFKEETEGFSKIISELNKGDRLNEMTLDSTIDNIKSLIGYFNLDPNRVLDIVLDAYELNIQNSTCFNSIIKLFKPSAIPQLLGFKYQYFQNQQDTPSSLYDLTAILLKSKIITLEQIYPHLGPNDEDLKLQYQSKKEETIANAKKIGMISLVDKDIEKEKEGEKKETIKDGDKKELKDQSQQQSPATTTIAQPSLDHNNQKFGVLISLLNIDEHEYSNQLLYHLSNVDPASNSIVCKALCKRLTKIINPIYQKISFSILKKSLIPGTIDIEEFIKQSDLIYNLLYYLNVYLSTDTILLNKIVRILKDLIQSVKI
;
A
#
# COMPACT_ATOMS: atom_id res chain seq x y z
N MET A 1 18.16 -68.83 -12.85
CA MET A 1 17.53 -69.25 -14.13
C MET A 1 17.26 -67.97 -14.91
N THR A 2 18.22 -67.57 -15.76
CA THR A 2 18.07 -67.57 -17.25
C THR A 2 16.98 -66.58 -17.70
N GLY A 3 17.23 -65.50 -18.44
CA GLY A 3 18.41 -65.07 -19.18
C GLY A 3 18.23 -63.64 -19.71
N ALA A 4 19.29 -63.14 -20.32
CA ALA A 4 19.50 -61.76 -20.77
C ALA A 4 18.63 -61.32 -21.98
N GLY A 5 18.44 -60.01 -22.11
CA GLY A 5 18.01 -59.32 -23.34
C GLY A 5 18.41 -57.83 -23.31
N PRO A 6 19.04 -57.25 -24.36
CA PRO A 6 19.76 -55.97 -24.33
C PRO A 6 18.89 -54.77 -24.84
N PRO A 7 19.42 -53.53 -24.98
CA PRO A 7 18.68 -52.28 -24.80
C PRO A 7 18.01 -51.69 -26.05
N LEU A 8 17.21 -50.64 -25.78
CA LEU A 8 16.53 -49.70 -26.67
C LEU A 8 17.14 -49.53 -28.07
N SER A 9 16.30 -49.71 -29.08
CA SER A 9 16.43 -49.10 -30.41
C SER A 9 15.13 -48.40 -30.79
N THR A 10 15.31 -47.20 -31.36
CA THR A 10 14.28 -46.31 -31.91
C THR A 10 13.85 -46.77 -33.30
N SER A 11 12.55 -46.77 -33.61
CA SER A 11 12.02 -46.40 -34.93
C SER A 11 10.49 -46.28 -34.96
N SER A 12 10.05 -45.06 -35.26
CA SER A 12 8.93 -44.71 -36.16
C SER A 12 7.94 -45.80 -36.62
N SER A 13 6.65 -45.59 -36.37
CA SER A 13 5.67 -45.48 -37.47
C SER A 13 4.31 -45.06 -36.92
N SER A 14 3.95 -43.82 -37.25
CA SER A 14 2.59 -43.30 -37.29
C SER A 14 1.80 -44.02 -38.37
N SER A 15 0.85 -44.87 -37.99
CA SER A 15 -0.18 -45.36 -38.90
C SER A 15 -1.40 -44.43 -38.82
N SER A 16 -1.40 -43.41 -39.68
CA SER A 16 -2.60 -42.67 -40.05
C SER A 16 -3.55 -43.64 -40.76
N SER A 17 -4.64 -44.02 -40.10
CA SER A 17 -5.75 -44.73 -40.72
C SER A 17 -6.46 -43.80 -41.70
N THR A 18 -6.06 -43.88 -42.98
CA THR A 18 -6.84 -43.37 -44.11
C THR A 18 -8.14 -44.17 -44.18
N VAL A 19 -9.24 -43.54 -43.80
CA VAL A 19 -10.58 -44.07 -44.03
C VAL A 19 -10.89 -43.83 -45.51
N ASP A 20 -10.71 -44.87 -46.33
CA ASP A 20 -11.10 -44.88 -47.73
C ASP A 20 -12.63 -44.81 -47.83
N ILE A 21 -13.15 -43.69 -48.34
CA ILE A 21 -14.55 -43.53 -48.74
C ILE A 21 -14.59 -43.48 -50.28
N ASN A 22 -15.18 -44.54 -50.86
CA ASN A 22 -15.73 -44.68 -52.22
C ASN A 22 -15.13 -43.79 -53.34
N SER A 23 -14.23 -44.38 -54.12
CA SER A 23 -13.60 -43.78 -55.31
C SER A 23 -14.56 -43.21 -56.37
N ASN A 24 -15.80 -43.72 -56.46
CA ASN A 24 -16.78 -43.26 -57.47
C ASN A 24 -17.42 -41.89 -57.17
N HIS A 25 -17.43 -41.42 -55.92
CA HIS A 25 -17.94 -40.07 -55.59
C HIS A 25 -16.88 -38.97 -55.77
N SER A 26 -15.59 -39.34 -55.76
CA SER A 26 -14.48 -38.39 -55.91
C SER A 26 -14.38 -37.82 -57.32
N ASP A 27 -14.64 -38.63 -58.34
CA ASP A 27 -14.49 -38.22 -59.74
C ASP A 27 -15.58 -37.24 -60.20
N ILE A 28 -16.81 -37.38 -59.69
CA ILE A 28 -17.94 -36.48 -59.99
C ILE A 28 -17.72 -35.11 -59.34
N TRP A 29 -17.08 -35.07 -58.16
CA TRP A 29 -16.80 -33.84 -57.44
C TRP A 29 -15.81 -32.95 -58.18
N GLU A 30 -14.69 -33.52 -58.60
CA GLU A 30 -13.64 -32.77 -59.29
C GLU A 30 -14.04 -32.41 -60.73
N SER A 31 -14.84 -33.26 -61.40
CA SER A 31 -15.24 -33.04 -62.79
C SER A 31 -16.46 -32.14 -63.00
N SER A 32 -17.41 -32.06 -62.05
CA SER A 32 -18.69 -31.35 -62.27
C SER A 32 -19.11 -30.39 -61.15
N THR A 33 -19.14 -30.81 -59.89
CA THR A 33 -19.71 -29.99 -58.81
C THR A 33 -18.76 -28.90 -58.34
N LYS A 34 -17.46 -29.17 -58.22
CA LYS A 34 -16.45 -28.15 -57.86
C LYS A 34 -16.36 -27.01 -58.90
N PRO A 35 -16.33 -27.27 -60.22
CA PRO A 35 -16.41 -26.21 -61.23
C PRO A 35 -17.74 -25.41 -61.21
N GLN A 36 -18.86 -26.07 -60.95
CA GLN A 36 -20.18 -25.41 -60.86
C GLN A 36 -20.32 -24.55 -59.59
N LEU A 37 -19.80 -25.02 -58.46
CA LEU A 37 -19.78 -24.26 -57.21
C LEU A 37 -18.79 -23.09 -57.27
N THR A 38 -17.60 -23.30 -57.84
CA THR A 38 -16.61 -22.22 -58.01
C THR A 38 -17.14 -21.15 -58.98
N SER A 39 -17.76 -21.52 -60.11
CA SER A 39 -18.39 -20.55 -61.01
C SER A 39 -19.55 -19.79 -60.35
N LYS A 40 -20.40 -20.46 -59.56
CA LYS A 40 -21.50 -19.82 -58.81
C LYS A 40 -20.99 -18.88 -57.72
N LEU A 41 -19.93 -19.25 -56.99
CA LEU A 41 -19.27 -18.40 -55.99
C LEU A 41 -18.54 -17.21 -56.65
N ILE A 42 -17.93 -17.41 -57.83
CA ILE A 42 -17.29 -16.34 -58.62
C ILE A 42 -18.34 -15.37 -59.17
N GLU A 43 -19.51 -15.85 -59.61
CA GLU A 43 -20.61 -15.01 -60.08
C GLU A 43 -21.19 -14.16 -58.93
N LEU A 44 -21.38 -14.78 -57.76
CA LEU A 44 -21.89 -14.12 -56.56
C LEU A 44 -20.90 -13.11 -55.96
N THR A 45 -19.59 -13.29 -56.16
CA THR A 45 -18.55 -12.35 -55.73
C THR A 45 -18.31 -11.21 -56.73
N LYS A 46 -18.63 -11.39 -58.03
CA LYS A 46 -18.43 -10.37 -59.09
C LYS A 46 -19.62 -9.43 -59.34
N LYS A 47 -20.86 -9.80 -59.00
CA LYS A 47 -22.03 -8.91 -59.22
C LYS A 47 -22.04 -7.77 -58.18
N VAL A 48 -21.91 -6.52 -58.64
CA VAL A 48 -21.71 -5.29 -57.84
C VAL A 48 -23.01 -4.52 -57.53
N ASP A 49 -24.21 -5.12 -57.61
CA ASP A 49 -25.42 -4.34 -57.24
C ASP A 49 -25.56 -4.19 -55.72
N GLN A 50 -25.57 -2.94 -55.23
CA GLN A 50 -25.61 -2.64 -53.80
C GLN A 50 -26.94 -3.06 -53.11
N ASN A 51 -28.03 -3.21 -53.87
CA ASN A 51 -29.37 -3.48 -53.32
C ASN A 51 -29.62 -4.93 -52.87
N ASN A 52 -28.80 -5.90 -53.31
CA ASN A 52 -28.96 -7.33 -52.96
C ASN A 52 -27.79 -7.91 -52.15
N LYS A 53 -27.05 -7.06 -51.42
CA LYS A 53 -25.88 -7.47 -50.64
C LYS A 53 -26.23 -8.54 -49.61
N THR A 54 -27.29 -8.34 -48.82
CA THR A 54 -27.70 -9.24 -47.73
C THR A 54 -28.12 -10.63 -48.20
N GLU A 55 -28.91 -10.70 -49.29
CA GLU A 55 -29.34 -11.97 -49.89
C GLU A 55 -28.17 -12.75 -50.50
N ARG A 56 -27.18 -12.04 -51.08
CA ARG A 56 -25.95 -12.66 -51.60
C ARG A 56 -25.13 -13.28 -50.48
N TYR A 57 -24.91 -12.57 -49.38
CA TYR A 57 -24.21 -13.13 -48.20
C TYR A 57 -24.97 -14.30 -47.58
N ALA A 58 -26.31 -14.25 -47.53
CA ALA A 58 -27.13 -15.37 -47.06
C ALA A 58 -26.98 -16.60 -47.96
N THR A 59 -26.96 -16.40 -49.28
CA THR A 59 -26.77 -17.49 -50.26
C THR A 59 -25.38 -18.09 -50.17
N ILE A 60 -24.34 -17.26 -50.02
CA ILE A 60 -22.95 -17.71 -49.82
C ILE A 60 -22.84 -18.50 -48.51
N ARG A 61 -23.40 -18.00 -47.41
CA ARG A 61 -23.42 -18.71 -46.11
C ARG A 61 -24.11 -20.05 -46.23
N LYS A 62 -25.27 -20.12 -46.91
CA LYS A 62 -26.01 -21.36 -47.11
C LYS A 62 -25.21 -22.38 -47.92
N ILE A 63 -24.57 -21.95 -49.01
CA ILE A 63 -23.72 -22.85 -49.82
C ILE A 63 -22.56 -23.37 -48.96
N LEU A 64 -21.83 -22.50 -48.28
CA LEU A 64 -20.71 -22.92 -47.43
C LEU A 64 -21.17 -23.82 -46.27
N TYR A 65 -22.35 -23.54 -45.71
CA TYR A 65 -22.97 -24.36 -44.68
C TYR A 65 -23.31 -25.76 -45.19
N ASP A 66 -23.99 -25.86 -46.33
CA ASP A 66 -24.39 -27.12 -46.95
C ASP A 66 -23.15 -27.98 -47.28
N GLU A 67 -22.08 -27.36 -47.80
CA GLU A 67 -20.83 -28.07 -48.11
C GLU A 67 -20.11 -28.56 -46.83
N CYS A 68 -19.96 -27.71 -45.81
CA CYS A 68 -19.39 -28.12 -44.52
C CYS A 68 -20.22 -29.23 -43.85
N THR A 69 -21.56 -29.15 -43.96
CA THR A 69 -22.51 -30.17 -43.48
C THR A 69 -22.31 -31.50 -44.21
N ASN A 70 -22.13 -31.48 -45.54
CA ASN A 70 -21.90 -32.67 -46.35
C ASN A 70 -20.57 -33.37 -45.99
N VAL A 71 -19.54 -32.61 -45.60
CA VAL A 71 -18.31 -33.19 -45.01
C VAL A 71 -18.60 -33.88 -43.68
N THR A 72 -19.36 -33.25 -42.78
CA THR A 72 -19.71 -33.87 -41.49
C THR A 72 -20.60 -35.11 -41.62
N LYS A 73 -21.33 -35.26 -42.74
CA LYS A 73 -22.13 -36.44 -43.11
C LYS A 73 -21.33 -37.51 -43.87
N LYS A 74 -19.99 -37.37 -44.00
CA LYS A 74 -19.10 -38.25 -44.77
C LYS A 74 -19.42 -38.36 -46.28
N GLN A 75 -20.14 -37.39 -46.84
CA GLN A 75 -20.48 -37.35 -48.26
C GLN A 75 -19.39 -36.69 -49.11
N LEU A 76 -18.49 -35.92 -48.49
CA LEU A 76 -17.37 -35.23 -49.11
C LEU A 76 -16.09 -35.42 -48.31
N SER A 77 -14.94 -35.44 -48.99
CA SER A 77 -13.63 -35.52 -48.32
C SER A 77 -13.13 -34.15 -47.85
N ILE A 78 -12.35 -34.14 -46.77
CA ILE A 78 -11.78 -32.91 -46.19
C ILE A 78 -10.85 -32.22 -47.20
N THR A 79 -10.09 -32.99 -47.99
CA THR A 79 -9.18 -32.45 -49.03
C THR A 79 -9.92 -31.74 -50.14
N GLN A 80 -11.12 -32.21 -50.50
CA GLN A 80 -11.98 -31.62 -51.52
C GLN A 80 -12.50 -30.24 -51.12
N ILE A 81 -12.97 -30.06 -49.88
CA ILE A 81 -13.43 -28.75 -49.38
C ILE A 81 -12.28 -27.78 -49.17
N LEU A 82 -11.14 -28.25 -48.64
CA LEU A 82 -9.97 -27.39 -48.50
C LEU A 82 -9.44 -26.90 -49.85
N SER A 83 -9.61 -27.68 -50.93
CA SER A 83 -9.29 -27.25 -52.28
C SER A 83 -10.24 -26.16 -52.81
N LEU A 84 -11.46 -26.08 -52.29
CA LEU A 84 -12.43 -25.03 -52.61
C LEU A 84 -12.12 -23.75 -51.82
N PHE A 85 -11.70 -23.87 -50.57
CA PHE A 85 -11.29 -22.74 -49.72
C PHE A 85 -9.91 -22.17 -50.07
N ALA A 86 -8.99 -22.99 -50.58
CA ALA A 86 -7.64 -22.56 -50.99
C ALA A 86 -7.57 -22.02 -52.43
N ASN A 87 -8.69 -21.91 -53.14
CA ASN A 87 -8.70 -21.35 -54.50
C ASN A 87 -8.57 -19.82 -54.45
N ASP A 88 -7.43 -19.31 -54.93
CA ASP A 88 -7.12 -17.88 -55.05
C ASP A 88 -8.12 -17.07 -55.90
N SER A 89 -8.96 -17.75 -56.68
CA SER A 89 -10.02 -17.16 -57.50
C SER A 89 -11.26 -16.73 -56.71
N ILE A 90 -11.41 -17.18 -55.45
CA ILE A 90 -12.55 -16.89 -54.59
C ILE A 90 -12.12 -15.92 -53.48
N LYS A 91 -12.22 -14.61 -53.73
CA LYS A 91 -12.06 -13.58 -52.69
C LYS A 91 -13.38 -13.32 -52.00
N ILE A 92 -13.82 -14.24 -51.14
CA ILE A 92 -14.96 -13.99 -50.26
C ILE A 92 -14.51 -13.02 -49.16
N MET A 93 -15.15 -11.85 -49.12
CA MET A 93 -14.93 -10.87 -48.04
C MET A 93 -15.38 -11.48 -46.71
N GLU A 94 -14.50 -11.46 -45.70
CA GLU A 94 -14.73 -12.02 -44.35
C GLU A 94 -15.00 -13.54 -44.30
N LEU A 95 -14.38 -14.32 -45.20
CA LEU A 95 -14.48 -15.78 -45.18
C LEU A 95 -14.17 -16.38 -43.80
N ASN A 96 -13.18 -15.84 -43.09
CA ASN A 96 -12.79 -16.28 -41.75
C ASN A 96 -13.93 -16.17 -40.73
N ASN A 97 -14.71 -15.08 -40.79
CA ASN A 97 -15.88 -14.87 -39.92
C ASN A 97 -16.98 -15.86 -40.27
N ILE A 98 -17.30 -15.96 -41.56
CA ILE A 98 -18.39 -16.80 -42.04
C ILE A 98 -18.14 -18.27 -41.69
N LEU A 99 -16.91 -18.75 -41.88
CA LEU A 99 -16.56 -20.13 -41.55
C LEU A 99 -16.59 -20.40 -40.04
N ALA A 100 -16.16 -19.44 -39.21
CA ALA A 100 -16.25 -19.59 -37.76
C ALA A 100 -17.71 -19.65 -37.28
N ASP A 101 -18.61 -18.85 -37.85
CA ASP A 101 -20.05 -18.94 -37.57
C ASP A 101 -20.65 -20.27 -38.02
N ILE A 102 -20.26 -20.75 -39.21
CA ILE A 102 -20.71 -22.05 -39.72
C ILE A 102 -20.22 -23.17 -38.83
N PHE A 103 -18.95 -23.16 -38.40
CA PHE A 103 -18.42 -24.18 -37.49
C PHE A 103 -19.10 -24.14 -36.13
N TRP A 104 -19.46 -22.96 -35.62
CA TRP A 104 -20.25 -22.83 -34.41
C TRP A 104 -21.67 -23.37 -34.58
N CYS A 105 -22.39 -22.99 -35.64
CA CYS A 105 -23.74 -23.48 -35.93
C CYS A 105 -23.75 -25.00 -36.10
N ILE A 106 -22.82 -25.55 -36.88
CA ILE A 106 -22.68 -26.99 -37.07
C ILE A 106 -22.37 -27.63 -35.72
N GLY A 107 -21.45 -27.08 -34.93
CA GLY A 107 -21.12 -27.55 -33.58
C GLY A 107 -22.34 -27.72 -32.67
N ILE A 108 -23.22 -26.73 -32.62
CA ILE A 108 -24.48 -26.79 -31.87
C ILE A 108 -25.44 -27.85 -32.45
N GLU A 109 -25.55 -27.94 -33.78
CA GLU A 109 -26.39 -28.97 -34.39
C GLU A 109 -25.91 -30.39 -34.08
N MET A 110 -24.59 -30.61 -33.93
CA MET A 110 -24.03 -31.92 -33.52
C MET A 110 -24.52 -32.35 -32.13
N GLU A 111 -24.75 -31.42 -31.20
CA GLU A 111 -25.21 -31.74 -29.84
C GLU A 111 -26.64 -32.27 -29.83
N THR A 112 -27.43 -31.89 -30.85
CA THR A 112 -28.86 -32.25 -30.96
C THR A 112 -29.13 -33.42 -31.88
N SER A 113 -28.22 -33.74 -32.82
CA SER A 113 -28.43 -34.75 -33.86
C SER A 113 -27.23 -35.69 -34.00
N THR A 114 -27.50 -37.00 -33.94
CA THR A 114 -26.49 -38.06 -34.12
C THR A 114 -26.12 -38.33 -35.58
N MET A 115 -26.67 -37.57 -36.53
CA MET A 115 -26.42 -37.78 -37.97
C MET A 115 -25.06 -37.28 -38.45
N TYR A 116 -24.28 -36.69 -37.56
CA TYR A 116 -23.08 -35.98 -37.91
C TYR A 116 -21.87 -36.51 -37.13
N ASP A 117 -20.73 -36.62 -37.83
CA ASP A 117 -19.50 -37.13 -37.23
C ASP A 117 -18.65 -35.99 -36.64
N LYS A 118 -18.74 -35.80 -35.31
CA LYS A 118 -17.89 -34.89 -34.51
C LYS A 118 -16.38 -34.96 -34.85
N PRO A 119 -15.73 -36.13 -34.99
CA PRO A 119 -14.29 -36.18 -35.31
C PRO A 119 -13.96 -35.63 -36.70
N VAL A 120 -14.88 -35.71 -37.66
CA VAL A 120 -14.67 -35.19 -39.02
C VAL A 120 -14.72 -33.66 -39.01
N LEU A 121 -15.60 -33.06 -38.19
CA LEU A 121 -15.65 -31.62 -37.97
C LEU A 121 -14.37 -31.10 -37.30
N ILE A 122 -13.88 -31.79 -36.28
CA ILE A 122 -12.63 -31.45 -35.58
C ILE A 122 -11.44 -31.50 -36.56
N GLN A 123 -11.35 -32.53 -37.40
CA GLN A 123 -10.32 -32.62 -38.44
C GLN A 123 -10.43 -31.49 -39.46
N LEU A 124 -11.64 -31.13 -39.88
CA LEU A 124 -11.89 -30.00 -40.79
C LEU A 124 -11.43 -28.67 -40.18
N ILE A 125 -11.80 -28.40 -38.92
CA ILE A 125 -11.39 -27.18 -38.19
C ILE A 125 -9.86 -27.13 -38.08
N ASN A 126 -9.23 -28.25 -37.70
CA ASN A 126 -7.77 -28.34 -37.55
C ASN A 126 -7.03 -28.10 -38.87
N GLU A 127 -7.51 -28.68 -39.97
CA GLU A 127 -6.92 -28.44 -41.29
C GLU A 127 -7.16 -27.00 -41.79
N CYS A 128 -8.31 -26.41 -41.49
CA CYS A 128 -8.60 -24.99 -41.79
C CYS A 128 -7.68 -24.03 -41.01
N VAL A 129 -7.38 -24.34 -39.74
CA VAL A 129 -6.43 -23.57 -38.91
C VAL A 129 -5.00 -23.76 -39.42
N LYS A 130 -4.58 -25.00 -39.73
CA LYS A 130 -3.23 -25.28 -40.30
C LYS A 130 -2.99 -24.53 -41.61
N LYS A 131 -3.99 -24.48 -42.49
CA LYS A 131 -3.91 -23.76 -43.78
C LYS A 131 -4.13 -22.25 -43.65
N SER A 132 -4.27 -21.71 -42.44
CA SER A 132 -4.51 -20.29 -42.17
C SER A 132 -5.77 -19.72 -42.85
N ILE A 133 -6.76 -20.58 -43.13
CA ILE A 133 -8.07 -20.19 -43.69
C ILE A 133 -8.92 -19.54 -42.60
N VAL A 134 -8.79 -19.98 -41.34
CA VAL A 134 -9.47 -19.38 -40.19
C VAL A 134 -8.45 -19.10 -39.08
N GLU A 135 -8.50 -17.89 -38.52
CA GLU A 135 -7.61 -17.50 -37.42
C GLU A 135 -8.06 -18.14 -36.10
N ALA A 136 -7.12 -18.76 -35.38
CA ALA A 136 -7.39 -19.38 -34.09
C ALA A 136 -7.95 -18.41 -33.03
N LYS A 137 -7.69 -17.10 -33.15
CA LYS A 137 -8.28 -16.08 -32.26
C LYS A 137 -9.81 -16.01 -32.41
N LEU A 138 -10.29 -16.06 -33.65
CA LEU A 138 -11.70 -15.92 -33.96
C LEU A 138 -12.51 -17.14 -33.53
N LEU A 139 -11.91 -18.32 -33.63
CA LEU A 139 -12.47 -19.56 -33.11
C LEU A 139 -12.58 -19.54 -31.58
N LYS A 140 -11.60 -18.96 -30.87
CA LYS A 140 -11.64 -18.81 -29.40
C LYS A 140 -12.75 -17.88 -28.92
N GLU A 141 -13.21 -16.96 -29.75
CA GLU A 141 -14.31 -16.04 -29.44
C GLU A 141 -15.68 -16.66 -29.66
N ARG A 142 -15.81 -17.60 -30.62
CA ARG A 142 -17.11 -18.11 -31.08
C ARG A 142 -17.39 -19.55 -30.68
N LEU A 143 -16.41 -20.44 -30.70
CA LEU A 143 -16.61 -21.85 -30.38
C LEU A 143 -16.69 -22.11 -28.87
N GLU A 144 -17.38 -23.18 -28.51
CA GLU A 144 -17.47 -23.62 -27.12
C GLU A 144 -16.13 -24.15 -26.58
N PRO A 145 -15.86 -24.00 -25.27
CA PRO A 145 -14.60 -24.43 -24.66
C PRO A 145 -14.26 -25.91 -24.86
N GLU A 146 -15.27 -26.79 -24.86
CA GLU A 146 -15.10 -28.24 -25.05
C GLU A 146 -14.65 -28.56 -26.48
N MET A 147 -15.30 -27.96 -27.48
CA MET A 147 -14.91 -28.09 -28.89
C MET A 147 -13.50 -27.54 -29.16
N LEU A 148 -13.11 -26.46 -28.47
CA LEU A 148 -11.78 -25.88 -28.59
C LEU A 148 -10.67 -26.77 -28.00
N GLU A 149 -10.96 -27.52 -26.93
CA GLU A 149 -10.07 -28.52 -26.36
C GLU A 149 -9.94 -29.73 -27.29
N GLU A 150 -11.06 -30.23 -27.83
CA GLU A 150 -11.06 -31.35 -28.77
C GLU A 150 -10.34 -31.01 -30.09
N CYS A 151 -10.40 -29.74 -30.54
CA CYS A 151 -9.61 -29.25 -31.67
C CYS A 151 -8.12 -29.02 -31.31
N GLY A 152 -7.72 -29.11 -30.04
CA GLY A 152 -6.35 -28.82 -29.63
C GLY A 152 -5.95 -27.34 -29.81
N ILE A 153 -6.93 -26.44 -29.99
CA ILE A 153 -6.72 -24.98 -30.03
C ILE A 153 -6.45 -24.43 -28.62
N ILE A 154 -6.96 -25.14 -27.62
CA ILE A 154 -6.79 -24.89 -26.18
C ILE A 154 -6.36 -26.21 -25.52
N ASN A 155 -5.50 -26.12 -24.50
CA ASN A 155 -5.00 -27.31 -23.81
C ASN A 155 -6.01 -27.93 -22.84
N GLN A 156 -6.84 -27.11 -22.16
CA GLN A 156 -7.81 -27.52 -21.15
C GLN A 156 -9.00 -26.53 -21.09
N ALA A 157 -10.23 -27.00 -21.31
CA ALA A 157 -11.45 -26.21 -21.30
C ALA A 157 -11.71 -25.58 -19.91
N ASP A 158 -11.55 -26.36 -18.84
CA ASP A 158 -11.77 -25.90 -17.45
C ASP A 158 -10.90 -24.69 -17.08
N LYS A 159 -9.62 -24.71 -17.46
CA LYS A 159 -8.70 -23.59 -17.20
C LYS A 159 -9.08 -22.37 -18.02
N PHE A 160 -9.54 -22.58 -19.25
CA PHE A 160 -9.99 -21.50 -20.11
C PHE A 160 -11.24 -20.82 -19.53
N VAL A 161 -12.27 -21.59 -19.14
CA VAL A 161 -13.49 -21.05 -18.50
C VAL A 161 -13.15 -20.31 -17.21
N LYS A 162 -12.34 -20.88 -16.32
CA LYS A 162 -11.89 -20.19 -15.09
C LYS A 162 -11.17 -18.88 -15.39
N LYS A 163 -10.31 -18.85 -16.41
CA LYS A 163 -9.61 -17.64 -16.83
C LYS A 163 -10.57 -16.61 -17.42
N THR A 164 -11.52 -17.02 -18.25
CA THR A 164 -12.56 -16.16 -18.82
C THR A 164 -13.43 -15.54 -17.74
N ILE A 165 -13.90 -16.34 -16.78
CA ILE A 165 -14.67 -15.84 -15.61
C ILE A 165 -13.84 -14.81 -14.84
N ARG A 166 -12.56 -15.10 -14.55
CA ARG A 166 -11.67 -14.17 -13.86
C ARG A 166 -11.50 -12.86 -14.62
N ILE A 167 -11.26 -12.90 -15.93
CA ILE A 167 -11.10 -11.70 -16.77
C ILE A 167 -12.39 -10.89 -16.80
N ASN A 168 -13.54 -11.54 -17.04
CA ASN A 168 -14.84 -10.88 -17.05
C ASN A 168 -15.15 -10.26 -15.69
N THR A 169 -14.81 -10.95 -14.59
CA THR A 169 -14.99 -10.45 -13.23
C THR A 169 -14.13 -9.21 -12.99
N ILE A 170 -12.86 -9.22 -13.42
CA ILE A 170 -11.97 -8.06 -13.33
C ILE A 170 -12.58 -6.90 -14.15
N ASN A 171 -12.84 -7.11 -15.44
CA ASN A 171 -13.35 -6.06 -16.32
C ASN A 171 -14.70 -5.47 -15.85
N THR A 172 -15.54 -6.26 -15.20
CA THR A 172 -16.87 -5.82 -14.75
C THR A 172 -16.84 -5.16 -13.38
N TYR A 173 -16.05 -5.69 -12.42
CA TYR A 173 -16.14 -5.30 -11.02
C TYR A 173 -14.94 -4.52 -10.49
N THR A 174 -13.78 -4.55 -11.16
CA THR A 174 -12.66 -3.73 -10.72
C THR A 174 -12.79 -2.33 -11.27
N GLN A 175 -13.11 -1.37 -10.40
CA GLN A 175 -12.96 0.04 -10.71
C GLN A 175 -11.47 0.36 -10.85
N VAL A 176 -11.09 0.99 -11.96
CA VAL A 176 -9.74 1.52 -12.11
C VAL A 176 -9.60 2.66 -11.10
N LYS A 177 -8.72 2.48 -10.11
CA LYS A 177 -8.37 3.50 -9.12
C LYS A 177 -6.87 3.61 -9.07
N TYR A 178 -6.37 4.82 -9.24
CA TYR A 178 -4.93 5.07 -9.27
C TYR A 178 -4.44 5.38 -7.87
N ASN A 179 -3.54 4.56 -7.37
CA ASN A 179 -3.00 4.65 -6.02
C ASN A 179 -1.55 5.16 -6.01
N LEU A 180 -0.83 4.99 -7.13
CA LEU A 180 0.58 5.39 -7.22
C LEU A 180 0.75 6.70 -7.97
N PHE A 181 1.66 7.55 -7.51
CA PHE A 181 1.95 8.83 -8.15
C PHE A 181 2.34 8.71 -9.63
N LYS A 182 3.04 7.63 -10.00
CA LYS A 182 3.47 7.38 -11.38
C LYS A 182 2.32 7.05 -12.33
N GLU A 183 1.16 6.65 -11.80
CA GLU A 183 -0.01 6.30 -12.61
C GLU A 183 -0.75 7.56 -13.03
N GLU A 184 -1.01 8.48 -12.08
CA GLU A 184 -1.75 9.73 -12.34
C GLU A 184 -1.05 10.94 -11.70
N THR A 185 0.07 11.36 -12.30
CA THR A 185 0.89 12.47 -11.79
C THR A 185 0.14 13.80 -11.74
N GLU A 186 -0.70 14.09 -12.75
CA GLU A 186 -1.47 15.33 -12.84
C GLU A 186 -2.53 15.43 -11.73
N GLY A 187 -3.31 14.36 -11.54
CA GLY A 187 -4.37 14.32 -10.52
C GLY A 187 -3.81 14.55 -9.11
N PHE A 188 -2.76 13.83 -8.75
CA PHE A 188 -2.11 14.01 -7.45
C PHE A 188 -1.45 15.38 -7.30
N SER A 189 -0.82 15.92 -8.35
CA SER A 189 -0.22 17.27 -8.31
C SER A 189 -1.26 18.36 -8.08
N LYS A 190 -2.43 18.25 -8.70
CA LYS A 190 -3.55 19.18 -8.49
C LYS A 190 -4.10 19.08 -7.07
N ILE A 191 -4.24 17.88 -6.51
CA ILE A 191 -4.63 17.69 -5.10
C ILE A 191 -3.62 18.37 -4.16
N ILE A 192 -2.32 18.14 -4.35
CA ILE A 192 -1.27 18.74 -3.52
C ILE A 192 -1.32 20.27 -3.62
N SER A 193 -1.52 20.81 -4.83
CA SER A 193 -1.64 22.25 -5.06
C SER A 193 -2.89 22.84 -4.41
N GLU A 194 -3.99 22.09 -4.41
CA GLU A 194 -5.26 22.49 -3.83
C GLU A 194 -5.20 22.57 -2.29
N LEU A 195 -4.46 21.64 -1.67
CA LEU A 195 -4.25 21.58 -0.22
C LEU A 195 -3.23 22.61 0.28
N ASN A 196 -2.22 22.96 -0.53
CA ASN A 196 -1.13 23.88 -0.16
C ASN A 196 -1.35 25.32 -0.65
N LYS A 197 -2.59 25.80 -0.58
CA LYS A 197 -2.96 27.18 -0.96
C LYS A 197 -2.52 28.27 0.05
N GLY A 198 -1.89 27.90 1.17
CA GLY A 198 -1.50 28.81 2.24
C GLY A 198 -2.71 29.52 2.85
N ASP A 199 -2.62 30.83 3.05
CA ASP A 199 -3.69 31.67 3.65
C ASP A 199 -5.01 31.69 2.85
N ARG A 200 -4.97 31.24 1.58
CA ARG A 200 -6.16 31.13 0.75
C ARG A 200 -7.01 29.91 1.10
N LEU A 201 -6.48 28.94 1.87
CA LEU A 201 -7.28 27.87 2.46
C LEU A 201 -7.82 28.36 3.80
N ASN A 202 -9.07 28.81 3.80
CA ASN A 202 -9.75 29.34 4.97
C ASN A 202 -11.23 28.96 4.94
N GLU A 203 -11.97 29.31 5.99
CA GLU A 203 -13.38 28.92 6.15
C GLU A 203 -14.28 29.41 5.01
N MET A 204 -13.94 30.53 4.36
CA MET A 204 -14.72 31.06 3.22
C MET A 204 -14.50 30.26 1.93
N THR A 205 -13.32 29.67 1.75
CA THR A 205 -12.94 28.91 0.54
C THR A 205 -13.03 27.40 0.74
N LEU A 206 -13.35 26.95 1.96
CA LEU A 206 -13.35 25.55 2.35
C LEU A 206 -14.32 24.71 1.51
N ASP A 207 -15.57 25.15 1.35
CA ASP A 207 -16.58 24.41 0.59
C ASP A 207 -16.16 24.22 -0.88
N SER A 208 -15.66 25.27 -1.51
CA SER A 208 -15.12 25.21 -2.88
C SER A 208 -13.93 24.25 -2.97
N THR A 209 -13.03 24.27 -1.98
CA THR A 209 -11.87 23.38 -1.94
C THR A 209 -12.29 21.92 -1.79
N ILE A 210 -13.28 21.64 -0.95
CA ILE A 210 -13.87 20.31 -0.75
C ILE A 210 -14.46 19.80 -2.07
N ASP A 211 -15.22 20.62 -2.78
CA ASP A 211 -15.83 20.24 -4.05
C ASP A 211 -14.79 20.04 -5.16
N ASN A 212 -13.72 20.85 -5.16
CA ASN A 212 -12.59 20.64 -6.06
C ASN A 212 -11.89 19.31 -5.77
N ILE A 213 -11.62 18.97 -4.51
CA ILE A 213 -11.02 17.68 -4.13
C ILE A 213 -11.90 16.51 -4.59
N LYS A 214 -13.22 16.55 -4.35
CA LYS A 214 -14.15 15.51 -4.83
C LYS A 214 -14.13 15.40 -6.36
N SER A 215 -14.12 16.53 -7.05
CA SER A 215 -14.09 16.58 -8.52
C SER A 215 -12.80 16.00 -9.07
N LEU A 216 -11.65 16.29 -8.43
CA LEU A 216 -10.35 15.73 -8.82
C LEU A 216 -10.28 14.22 -8.57
N ILE A 217 -10.79 13.74 -7.43
CA ILE A 217 -10.88 12.29 -7.14
C ILE A 217 -11.70 11.57 -8.22
N GLY A 218 -12.86 12.13 -8.59
CA GLY A 218 -13.74 11.54 -9.60
C GLY A 218 -13.18 11.63 -11.02
N TYR A 219 -12.63 12.78 -11.42
CA TYR A 219 -12.14 13.01 -12.77
C TYR A 219 -10.90 12.17 -13.10
N PHE A 220 -9.95 12.09 -12.17
CA PHE A 220 -8.71 11.33 -12.34
C PHE A 220 -8.78 9.91 -11.79
N ASN A 221 -9.95 9.44 -11.32
CA ASN A 221 -10.12 8.12 -10.69
C ASN A 221 -9.07 7.84 -9.59
N LEU A 222 -8.79 8.80 -8.72
CA LEU A 222 -7.77 8.66 -7.67
C LEU A 222 -8.26 7.74 -6.55
N ASP A 223 -7.34 6.98 -5.94
CA ASP A 223 -7.64 6.22 -4.73
C ASP A 223 -7.91 7.17 -3.54
N PRO A 224 -9.10 7.15 -2.92
CA PRO A 224 -9.42 8.05 -1.81
C PRO A 224 -8.52 7.87 -0.58
N ASN A 225 -8.01 6.66 -0.31
CA ASN A 225 -7.09 6.43 0.80
C ASN A 225 -5.72 7.06 0.52
N ARG A 226 -5.28 7.06 -0.75
CA ARG A 226 -4.06 7.77 -1.13
C ARG A 226 -4.23 9.28 -1.03
N VAL A 227 -5.38 9.81 -1.43
CA VAL A 227 -5.67 11.23 -1.26
C VAL A 227 -5.73 11.60 0.21
N LEU A 228 -6.36 10.77 1.06
CA LEU A 228 -6.35 10.98 2.51
C LEU A 228 -4.92 11.01 3.08
N ASP A 229 -4.03 10.14 2.62
CA ASP A 229 -2.63 10.14 3.05
C ASP A 229 -1.94 11.49 2.75
N ILE A 230 -2.17 12.05 1.55
CA ILE A 230 -1.68 13.38 1.14
C ILE A 230 -2.32 14.50 1.96
N VAL A 231 -3.62 14.38 2.29
CA VAL A 231 -4.30 15.34 3.18
C VAL A 231 -3.65 15.33 4.56
N LEU A 232 -3.32 14.16 5.10
CA LEU A 232 -2.63 14.03 6.39
C LEU A 232 -1.21 14.64 6.33
N ASP A 233 -0.46 14.41 5.24
CA ASP A 233 0.84 15.05 5.02
C ASP A 233 0.73 16.59 4.95
N ALA A 234 -0.25 17.09 4.21
CA ALA A 234 -0.48 18.54 4.11
C ALA A 234 -0.92 19.15 5.45
N TYR A 235 -1.67 18.38 6.25
CA TYR A 235 -2.09 18.81 7.58
C TYR A 235 -0.91 18.84 8.56
N GLU A 236 -0.02 17.86 8.50
CA GLU A 236 1.22 17.84 9.31
C GLU A 236 2.05 19.12 9.11
N LEU A 237 2.10 19.63 7.88
CA LEU A 237 2.83 20.87 7.54
C LEU A 237 2.06 22.15 7.93
N ASN A 238 0.73 22.10 8.03
CA ASN A 238 -0.14 23.26 8.19
C ASN A 238 -1.04 23.14 9.43
N ILE A 239 -0.46 22.74 10.56
CA ILE A 239 -1.12 22.53 11.86
C ILE A 239 -2.01 23.72 12.30
N GLN A 240 -1.63 24.95 11.96
CA GLN A 240 -2.38 26.16 12.34
C GLN A 240 -3.80 26.20 11.75
N ASN A 241 -4.00 25.63 10.56
CA ASN A 241 -5.29 25.63 9.87
C ASN A 241 -6.14 24.40 10.22
N SER A 242 -6.09 23.97 11.49
CA SER A 242 -6.77 22.77 11.98
C SER A 242 -8.26 22.72 11.66
N THR A 243 -8.97 23.85 11.69
CA THR A 243 -10.42 23.91 11.40
C THR A 243 -10.75 23.46 9.98
N CYS A 244 -9.97 23.90 9.00
CA CYS A 244 -10.15 23.57 7.59
C CYS A 244 -9.80 22.10 7.33
N PHE A 245 -8.62 21.65 7.79
CA PHE A 245 -8.19 20.26 7.59
C PHE A 245 -9.10 19.25 8.29
N ASN A 246 -9.60 19.55 9.49
CA ASN A 246 -10.58 18.70 10.18
C ASN A 246 -11.87 18.53 9.35
N SER A 247 -12.27 19.55 8.59
CA SER A 247 -13.44 19.49 7.72
C SER A 247 -13.18 18.67 6.46
N ILE A 248 -11.99 18.80 5.87
CA ILE A 248 -11.55 18.00 4.70
C ILE A 248 -11.41 16.51 5.08
N ILE A 249 -10.85 16.19 6.25
CA ILE A 249 -10.64 14.81 6.70
C ILE A 249 -11.97 14.05 6.88
N LYS A 250 -13.02 14.76 7.32
CA LYS A 250 -14.37 14.18 7.49
C LYS A 250 -15.02 13.70 6.18
N LEU A 251 -14.46 14.06 5.02
CA LEU A 251 -14.90 13.54 3.72
C LEU A 251 -14.53 12.07 3.52
N PHE A 252 -13.50 11.59 4.21
CA PHE A 252 -12.93 10.26 4.03
C PHE A 252 -13.45 9.29 5.09
N LYS A 253 -13.20 7.99 4.86
CA LYS A 253 -13.62 6.95 5.80
C LYS A 253 -12.86 7.09 7.12
N PRO A 254 -13.54 7.19 8.28
CA PRO A 254 -12.88 7.42 9.56
C PRO A 254 -11.95 6.27 9.96
N SER A 255 -12.27 5.03 9.57
CA SER A 255 -11.44 3.85 9.85
C SER A 255 -10.10 3.85 9.13
N ALA A 256 -9.95 4.60 8.03
CA ALA A 256 -8.71 4.66 7.26
C ALA A 256 -7.66 5.54 7.95
N ILE A 257 -8.07 6.54 8.74
CA ILE A 257 -7.16 7.52 9.35
C ILE A 257 -6.19 6.85 10.34
N PRO A 258 -6.63 6.04 11.32
CA PRO A 258 -5.71 5.38 12.25
C PRO A 258 -4.80 4.37 11.54
N GLN A 259 -5.29 3.70 10.50
CA GLN A 259 -4.51 2.74 9.72
C GLN A 259 -3.36 3.43 8.97
N LEU A 260 -3.64 4.54 8.28
CA LEU A 260 -2.62 5.32 7.58
C LEU A 260 -1.58 5.90 8.56
N LEU A 261 -2.02 6.47 9.69
CA LEU A 261 -1.11 6.93 10.74
C LEU A 261 -0.27 5.77 11.28
N GLY A 262 -0.88 4.61 11.50
CA GLY A 262 -0.18 3.40 11.96
C GLY A 262 0.88 2.93 10.98
N PHE A 263 0.61 2.96 9.68
CA PHE A 263 1.63 2.69 8.65
C PHE A 263 2.79 3.68 8.70
N LYS A 264 2.52 4.99 8.93
CA LYS A 264 3.58 5.99 9.10
C LYS A 264 4.42 5.71 10.35
N TYR A 265 3.79 5.43 11.49
CA TYR A 265 4.50 5.09 12.72
C TYR A 265 5.36 3.83 12.57
N GLN A 266 4.85 2.78 11.94
CA GLN A 266 5.62 1.57 11.65
C GLN A 266 6.77 1.81 10.68
N TYR A 267 6.57 2.69 9.69
CA TYR A 267 7.62 3.09 8.76
C TYR A 267 8.79 3.76 9.49
N PHE A 268 8.50 4.76 10.33
CA PHE A 268 9.53 5.43 11.11
C PHE A 268 10.20 4.47 12.09
N GLN A 269 9.45 3.69 12.87
CA GLN A 269 10.01 2.73 13.83
C GLN A 269 11.11 1.83 13.24
N ASN A 270 10.97 1.43 11.97
CA ASN A 270 11.91 0.54 11.28
C ASN A 270 13.08 1.27 10.59
N GLN A 271 12.93 2.53 10.18
CA GLN A 271 13.88 3.19 9.28
C GLN A 271 14.55 4.44 9.88
N GLN A 272 13.83 5.25 10.66
CA GLN A 272 14.28 6.58 11.10
C GLN A 272 13.61 7.02 12.42
N ASP A 273 14.18 8.00 13.10
CA ASP A 273 13.49 8.61 14.24
C ASP A 273 12.16 9.22 13.80
N THR A 274 11.13 9.02 14.62
CA THR A 274 9.78 9.52 14.31
C THR A 274 9.74 11.04 14.51
N PRO A 275 9.29 11.81 13.50
CA PRO A 275 9.33 13.27 13.55
C PRO A 275 8.33 13.84 14.57
N SER A 276 8.67 14.99 15.16
CA SER A 276 7.81 15.66 16.15
C SER A 276 6.49 16.14 15.56
N SER A 277 6.50 16.54 14.29
CA SER A 277 5.31 16.98 13.54
C SER A 277 4.24 15.90 13.45
N LEU A 278 4.63 14.62 13.33
CA LEU A 278 3.68 13.50 13.31
C LEU A 278 3.04 13.28 14.70
N TYR A 279 3.79 13.46 15.79
CA TYR A 279 3.22 13.41 17.13
C TYR A 279 2.23 14.56 17.35
N ASP A 280 2.57 15.76 16.87
CA ASP A 280 1.70 16.93 16.96
C ASP A 280 0.40 16.74 16.15
N LEU A 281 0.49 16.21 14.92
CA LEU A 281 -0.67 15.85 14.11
C LEU A 281 -1.59 14.86 14.86
N THR A 282 -1.03 13.78 15.38
CA THR A 282 -1.81 12.76 16.11
C THR A 282 -2.47 13.36 17.36
N ALA A 283 -1.77 14.22 18.10
CA ALA A 283 -2.34 14.89 19.27
C ALA A 283 -3.47 15.86 18.90
N ILE A 284 -3.40 16.55 17.75
CA ILE A 284 -4.48 17.40 17.24
C ILE A 284 -5.69 16.57 16.83
N LEU A 285 -5.47 15.44 16.16
CA LEU A 285 -6.55 14.53 15.73
C LEU A 285 -7.27 13.89 16.92
N LEU A 286 -6.54 13.58 17.99
CA LEU A 286 -7.12 13.14 19.27
C LEU A 286 -7.93 14.28 19.91
N LYS A 287 -7.37 15.49 19.98
CA LYS A 287 -8.08 16.66 20.54
C LYS A 287 -9.36 17.00 19.78
N SER A 288 -9.36 16.89 18.45
CA SER A 288 -10.54 17.12 17.62
C SER A 288 -11.53 15.94 17.63
N LYS A 289 -11.21 14.85 18.35
CA LYS A 289 -12.01 13.62 18.46
C LYS A 289 -12.28 12.94 17.12
N ILE A 290 -11.37 13.11 16.15
CA ILE A 290 -11.42 12.42 14.85
C ILE A 290 -10.96 10.96 15.00
N ILE A 291 -9.97 10.74 15.87
CA ILE A 291 -9.46 9.42 16.24
C ILE A 291 -9.56 9.23 17.75
N THR A 292 -9.62 7.97 18.19
CA THR A 292 -9.54 7.62 19.62
C THR A 292 -8.19 7.01 19.96
N LEU A 293 -7.81 7.09 21.25
CA LEU A 293 -6.55 6.50 21.71
C LEU A 293 -6.51 4.98 21.47
N GLU A 294 -7.64 4.30 21.66
CA GLU A 294 -7.79 2.85 21.42
C GLU A 294 -7.45 2.44 19.98
N GLN A 295 -7.72 3.32 19.01
CA GLN A 295 -7.47 3.04 17.60
C GLN A 295 -5.99 3.19 17.23
N ILE A 296 -5.28 4.15 17.83
CA ILE A 296 -3.89 4.46 17.47
C ILE A 296 -2.89 3.70 18.35
N TYR A 297 -3.21 3.45 19.62
CA TYR A 297 -2.32 2.84 20.59
C TYR A 297 -1.70 1.50 20.13
N PRO A 298 -2.44 0.58 19.49
CA PRO A 298 -1.88 -0.69 19.00
C PRO A 298 -0.83 -0.51 17.88
N HIS A 299 -0.83 0.63 17.20
CA HIS A 299 0.12 0.94 16.14
C HIS A 299 1.38 1.64 16.63
N LEU A 300 1.42 2.09 17.89
CA LEU A 300 2.56 2.79 18.47
C LEU A 300 3.58 1.80 19.04
N GLY A 301 4.83 1.94 18.60
CA GLY A 301 5.96 1.20 19.17
C GLY A 301 6.64 1.94 20.33
N PRO A 302 7.41 1.24 21.17
CA PRO A 302 7.55 -0.23 21.27
C PRO A 302 6.36 -0.88 22.00
N ASN A 303 6.26 -2.21 21.93
CA ASN A 303 5.21 -2.97 22.61
C ASN A 303 5.32 -2.81 24.14
N ASP A 304 4.22 -2.98 24.87
CA ASP A 304 4.19 -2.72 26.32
C ASP A 304 5.12 -3.63 27.12
N GLU A 305 5.24 -4.90 26.71
CA GLU A 305 6.14 -5.86 27.35
C GLU A 305 7.60 -5.50 27.11
N ASP A 306 7.95 -5.12 25.87
CA ASP A 306 9.31 -4.67 25.52
C ASP A 306 9.67 -3.40 26.30
N LEU A 307 8.71 -2.48 26.44
CA LEU A 307 8.90 -1.25 27.19
C LEU A 307 9.14 -1.52 28.68
N LYS A 308 8.41 -2.46 29.29
CA LYS A 308 8.62 -2.87 30.68
C LYS A 308 10.01 -3.45 30.89
N LEU A 309 10.45 -4.34 29.99
CA LEU A 309 11.78 -4.96 30.06
C LEU A 309 12.90 -3.91 29.95
N GLN A 310 12.79 -2.99 28.99
CA GLN A 310 13.74 -1.89 28.83
C GLN A 310 13.80 -1.01 30.08
N TYR A 311 12.65 -0.70 30.67
CA TYR A 311 12.59 0.11 31.89
C TYR A 311 13.23 -0.60 33.09
N GLN A 312 12.95 -1.89 33.30
CA GLN A 312 13.54 -2.68 34.38
C GLN A 312 15.06 -2.75 34.25
N SER A 313 15.58 -2.99 33.04
CA SER A 313 17.02 -3.01 32.76
C SER A 313 17.68 -1.67 33.09
N LYS A 314 17.09 -0.53 32.66
CA LYS A 314 17.62 0.80 32.98
C LYS A 314 17.58 1.10 34.48
N LYS A 315 16.54 0.65 35.17
CA LYS A 315 16.43 0.80 36.62
C LYS A 315 17.52 0.03 37.36
N GLU A 316 17.80 -1.19 36.95
CA GLU A 316 18.90 -1.99 37.51
C GLU A 316 20.26 -1.36 37.24
N GLU A 317 20.48 -0.85 36.03
CA GLU A 317 21.72 -0.17 35.65
C GLU A 317 21.93 1.11 36.47
N THR A 318 20.91 1.94 36.61
CA THR A 318 20.98 3.17 37.42
C THR A 318 21.21 2.87 38.90
N ILE A 319 20.59 1.82 39.45
CA ILE A 319 20.86 1.35 40.82
C ILE A 319 22.30 0.82 40.95
N ALA A 320 22.80 0.07 39.98
CA ALA A 320 24.18 -0.44 39.98
C ALA A 320 25.20 0.70 39.90
N ASN A 321 24.95 1.70 39.06
CA ASN A 321 25.77 2.91 38.94
C ASN A 321 25.73 3.73 40.24
N ALA A 322 24.57 3.88 40.86
CA ALA A 322 24.45 4.55 42.16
C ALA A 322 25.25 3.84 43.27
N LYS A 323 25.27 2.49 43.27
CA LYS A 323 26.09 1.72 44.21
C LYS A 323 27.60 1.90 43.99
N LYS A 324 28.03 2.06 42.74
CA LYS A 324 29.46 2.31 42.41
C LYS A 324 29.95 3.68 42.88
N ILE A 325 29.10 4.70 42.91
CA ILE A 325 29.46 6.06 43.37
C ILE A 325 29.93 6.06 44.85
N GLY A 326 29.46 5.10 45.67
CA GLY A 326 29.88 4.95 47.06
C GLY A 326 31.14 4.11 47.29
N MET A 327 31.69 3.44 46.26
CA MET A 327 32.93 2.66 46.34
C MET A 327 34.10 3.46 45.78
N ILE A 328 34.72 4.29 46.62
CA ILE A 328 36.06 4.82 46.34
C ILE A 328 37.04 3.67 46.62
N SER A 329 37.69 3.14 45.58
CA SER A 329 38.77 2.18 45.74
C SER A 329 39.96 2.88 46.39
N LEU A 330 40.28 2.54 47.65
CA LEU A 330 41.42 3.08 48.41
C LEU A 330 42.75 2.41 48.05
N VAL A 331 42.99 2.14 46.76
CA VAL A 331 44.27 1.59 46.30
C VAL A 331 44.70 2.33 45.04
N ASP A 332 45.20 3.54 45.25
CA ASP A 332 46.18 4.20 44.37
C ASP A 332 47.02 5.15 45.24
N LYS A 333 47.75 4.54 46.19
CA LYS A 333 49.01 5.09 46.69
C LYS A 333 50.09 4.17 46.19
N ASP A 334 50.80 4.66 45.18
CA ASP A 334 52.19 4.34 44.78
C ASP A 334 52.27 4.11 43.27
N ILE A 335 52.52 5.21 42.53
CA ILE A 335 53.64 5.41 41.59
C ILE A 335 53.35 6.73 40.88
N GLU A 336 53.90 7.85 41.39
CA GLU A 336 54.41 8.94 40.55
C GLU A 336 55.58 9.60 41.31
N LYS A 337 56.80 9.15 41.02
CA LYS A 337 58.01 9.96 41.27
C LYS A 337 58.28 10.78 40.02
N GLU A 338 58.06 12.08 40.16
CA GLU A 338 58.84 13.20 39.62
C GLU A 338 59.62 12.98 38.30
N LYS A 339 59.32 13.82 37.31
CA LYS A 339 60.15 15.00 36.98
C LYS A 339 59.52 15.82 35.85
N GLU A 340 59.00 16.98 36.20
CA GLU A 340 58.99 18.14 35.30
C GLU A 340 60.39 18.76 35.26
N GLY A 341 60.78 19.25 34.09
CA GLY A 341 62.01 20.01 33.88
C GLY A 341 62.08 20.52 32.44
N GLU A 342 61.51 21.70 32.21
CA GLU A 342 61.73 22.49 31.00
C GLU A 342 63.23 22.74 30.75
N LYS A 343 63.66 22.67 29.48
CA LYS A 343 64.61 23.63 28.89
C LYS A 343 64.52 23.63 27.35
N LYS A 344 64.37 24.84 26.83
CA LYS A 344 64.42 25.25 25.41
C LYS A 344 65.78 24.96 24.77
N GLU A 345 65.78 24.71 23.46
CA GLU A 345 66.68 25.25 22.39
C GLU A 345 66.66 24.30 21.17
N THR A 346 65.90 24.63 20.11
CA THR A 346 66.30 25.31 18.84
C THR A 346 66.83 24.38 17.73
N ILE A 347 66.22 24.54 16.53
CA ILE A 347 66.85 24.55 15.18
C ILE A 347 67.29 23.14 14.66
N LYS A 348 66.96 22.62 13.46
CA LYS A 348 66.54 23.17 12.16
C LYS A 348 66.08 22.05 11.20
N ASP A 349 65.30 22.49 10.20
CA ASP A 349 65.29 22.12 8.77
C ASP A 349 65.16 20.66 8.30
N GLY A 350 64.21 20.46 7.39
CA GLY A 350 64.21 19.31 6.49
C GLY A 350 62.92 19.10 5.72
N ASP A 351 62.62 19.99 4.76
CA ASP A 351 61.61 19.81 3.71
C ASP A 351 61.70 18.43 3.04
N LYS A 352 60.54 17.78 2.82
CA LYS A 352 60.22 17.14 1.52
C LYS A 352 58.73 16.83 1.37
N LYS A 353 58.17 17.46 0.34
CA LYS A 353 56.91 17.18 -0.35
C LYS A 353 56.81 15.70 -0.75
N GLU A 354 55.60 15.14 -0.81
CA GLU A 354 54.98 14.75 -2.09
C GLU A 354 53.56 14.17 -1.94
N LEU A 355 52.79 14.42 -2.99
CA LEU A 355 51.38 14.12 -3.22
C LEU A 355 51.19 12.74 -3.87
N LYS A 356 50.02 12.11 -3.59
CA LYS A 356 49.23 11.19 -4.47
C LYS A 356 49.87 9.83 -4.79
N ASP A 357 49.19 8.72 -5.04
CA ASP A 357 47.77 8.31 -5.15
C ASP A 357 47.77 6.76 -5.14
N GLN A 358 46.71 6.15 -4.60
CA GLN A 358 46.10 4.85 -4.99
C GLN A 358 46.92 3.54 -4.99
N SER A 359 46.54 2.58 -4.12
CA SER A 359 45.90 1.32 -4.55
C SER A 359 45.60 0.33 -3.39
N GLN A 360 44.34 -0.10 -3.33
CA GLN A 360 43.84 -1.48 -3.10
C GLN A 360 43.90 -2.17 -1.71
N GLN A 361 42.67 -2.38 -1.20
CA GLN A 361 42.05 -3.64 -0.73
C GLN A 361 42.50 -4.35 0.58
N GLN A 362 41.47 -4.58 1.42
CA GLN A 362 41.20 -5.63 2.43
C GLN A 362 41.58 -5.42 3.91
N SER A 363 40.55 -5.03 4.71
CA SER A 363 40.04 -5.54 6.01
C SER A 363 40.98 -5.73 7.23
N PRO A 364 40.55 -5.54 8.51
CA PRO A 364 39.20 -5.80 9.03
C PRO A 364 38.59 -4.75 9.98
N ALA A 365 37.30 -4.99 10.27
CA ALA A 365 36.42 -4.35 11.22
C ALA A 365 37.06 -3.90 12.55
N THR A 366 36.86 -2.62 12.87
CA THR A 366 36.70 -2.19 14.26
C THR A 366 35.37 -1.44 14.36
N THR A 367 34.35 -2.25 14.61
CA THR A 367 33.02 -1.88 15.07
C THR A 367 33.12 -0.89 16.23
N THR A 368 33.12 0.41 15.93
CA THR A 368 32.74 1.45 16.89
C THR A 368 31.23 1.62 16.75
N ILE A 369 30.48 0.68 17.34
CA ILE A 369 29.08 0.93 17.67
C ILE A 369 29.11 1.99 18.77
N ALA A 370 29.02 3.26 18.36
CA ALA A 370 28.44 4.27 19.21
C ALA A 370 27.00 3.85 19.44
N GLN A 371 26.68 3.41 20.66
CA GLN A 371 25.31 3.04 21.00
C GLN A 371 24.40 4.26 20.82
N PRO A 372 23.31 4.17 20.04
CA PRO A 372 22.31 5.22 20.01
C PRO A 372 21.63 5.25 21.38
N SER A 373 21.44 6.44 21.94
CA SER A 373 20.64 6.65 23.14
C SER A 373 19.20 6.17 22.89
N LEU A 374 18.86 4.97 23.39
CA LEU A 374 17.57 4.29 23.23
C LEU A 374 16.33 5.04 23.81
N ASP A 375 16.49 6.24 24.36
CA ASP A 375 15.38 7.05 24.91
C ASP A 375 14.59 7.85 23.86
N HIS A 376 15.14 8.01 22.65
CA HIS A 376 14.54 8.85 21.60
C HIS A 376 13.53 8.13 20.69
N ASN A 377 13.43 6.81 20.77
CA ASN A 377 12.62 6.02 19.84
C ASN A 377 11.32 5.43 20.45
N ASN A 378 10.82 6.01 21.54
CA ASN A 378 9.53 5.62 22.10
C ASN A 378 8.41 6.53 21.58
N GLN A 379 7.61 6.01 20.65
CA GLN A 379 6.53 6.76 20.02
C GLN A 379 5.40 7.09 21.00
N LYS A 380 5.17 6.23 22.00
CA LYS A 380 4.17 6.48 23.05
C LYS A 380 4.53 7.71 23.88
N PHE A 381 5.82 7.88 24.21
CA PHE A 381 6.30 9.08 24.89
C PHE A 381 6.20 10.32 23.99
N GLY A 382 6.51 10.19 22.69
CA GLY A 382 6.35 11.27 21.72
C GLY A 382 4.92 11.81 21.66
N VAL A 383 3.93 10.91 21.50
CA VAL A 383 2.51 11.28 21.49
C VAL A 383 2.10 11.92 22.83
N LEU A 384 2.56 11.38 23.97
CA LEU A 384 2.29 11.96 25.28
C LEU A 384 2.82 13.40 25.40
N ILE A 385 4.04 13.65 24.95
CA ILE A 385 4.65 14.98 24.98
C ILE A 385 3.82 15.98 24.16
N SER A 386 3.40 15.59 22.95
CA SER A 386 2.56 16.44 22.10
C SER A 386 1.18 16.68 22.70
N LEU A 387 0.52 15.67 23.29
CA LEU A 387 -0.76 15.85 24.00
C LEU A 387 -0.65 16.83 25.17
N LEU A 388 0.43 16.74 25.96
CA LEU A 388 0.70 17.65 27.07
C LEU A 388 0.95 19.09 26.58
N ASN A 389 1.62 19.26 25.44
CA ASN A 389 1.87 20.57 24.84
C ASN A 389 0.59 21.23 24.29
N ILE A 390 -0.36 20.44 23.77
CA ILE A 390 -1.62 20.91 23.16
C ILE A 390 -2.74 21.13 24.20
N ASP A 391 -2.40 20.92 25.47
CA ASP A 391 -3.29 21.05 26.61
C ASP A 391 -4.48 20.08 26.60
N GLU A 392 -4.29 18.89 26.06
CA GLU A 392 -5.28 17.82 26.12
C GLU A 392 -5.14 17.08 27.47
N HIS A 393 -6.25 16.81 28.17
CA HIS A 393 -6.26 16.25 29.53
C HIS A 393 -6.77 14.80 29.58
N GLU A 394 -7.77 14.46 28.77
CA GLU A 394 -8.48 13.19 28.85
C GLU A 394 -7.63 12.05 28.29
N TYR A 395 -7.14 12.22 27.06
CA TYR A 395 -6.27 11.25 26.40
C TYR A 395 -4.86 11.23 27.00
N SER A 396 -4.35 12.36 27.49
CA SER A 396 -3.06 12.37 28.21
C SER A 396 -3.12 11.56 29.51
N ASN A 397 -4.21 11.66 30.28
CA ASN A 397 -4.41 10.83 31.48
C ASN A 397 -4.61 9.35 31.14
N GLN A 398 -5.39 9.03 30.09
CA GLN A 398 -5.54 7.64 29.63
C GLN A 398 -4.18 7.06 29.23
N LEU A 399 -3.37 7.81 28.48
CA LEU A 399 -2.04 7.36 28.05
C LEU A 399 -1.09 7.20 29.24
N LEU A 400 -1.11 8.10 30.22
CA LEU A 400 -0.36 7.96 31.48
C LEU A 400 -0.82 6.74 32.29
N TYR A 401 -2.12 6.42 32.28
CA TYR A 401 -2.65 5.22 32.92
C TYR A 401 -2.16 3.94 32.21
N HIS A 402 -2.23 3.87 30.88
CA HIS A 402 -1.69 2.74 30.13
C HIS A 402 -0.19 2.55 30.35
N LEU A 403 0.54 3.66 30.50
CA LEU A 403 1.97 3.66 30.78
C LEU A 403 2.31 3.48 32.26
N SER A 404 1.36 3.34 33.20
CA SER A 404 1.65 3.36 34.64
C SER A 404 2.63 2.28 35.12
N ASN A 405 2.77 1.20 34.35
CA ASN A 405 3.73 0.12 34.61
C ASN A 405 5.20 0.54 34.38
N VAL A 406 5.42 1.63 33.65
CA VAL A 406 6.71 2.20 33.27
C VAL A 406 6.70 3.64 33.76
N ASP A 407 7.59 4.02 34.66
CA ASP A 407 7.58 5.39 35.21
C ASP A 407 7.85 6.43 34.10
N PRO A 408 6.81 7.14 33.58
CA PRO A 408 6.97 7.96 32.38
C PRO A 408 7.84 9.18 32.67
N ALA A 409 7.85 9.65 33.92
CA ALA A 409 8.64 10.78 34.38
C ALA A 409 10.14 10.47 34.51
N SER A 410 10.54 9.19 34.40
CA SER A 410 11.94 8.82 34.28
C SER A 410 12.61 9.38 33.02
N ASN A 411 11.83 9.64 31.96
CA ASN A 411 12.35 10.29 30.77
C ASN A 411 12.41 11.82 31.00
N SER A 412 13.58 12.42 30.82
CA SER A 412 13.81 13.86 31.06
C SER A 412 12.87 14.75 30.22
N ILE A 413 12.52 14.35 29.00
CA ILE A 413 11.70 15.14 28.08
C ILE A 413 10.23 15.09 28.53
N VAL A 414 9.73 13.89 28.87
CA VAL A 414 8.38 13.71 29.41
C VAL A 414 8.21 14.47 30.72
N CYS A 415 9.20 14.37 31.63
CA CYS A 415 9.19 15.12 32.88
C CYS A 415 9.12 16.63 32.66
N LYS A 416 9.93 17.19 31.76
CA LYS A 416 9.85 18.62 31.39
C LYS A 416 8.49 19.01 30.81
N ALA A 417 7.89 18.16 29.98
CA ALA A 417 6.57 18.40 29.43
C ALA A 417 5.48 18.41 30.53
N LEU A 418 5.53 17.46 31.46
CA LEU A 418 4.65 17.42 32.64
C LEU A 418 4.85 18.66 33.53
N CYS A 419 6.09 19.06 33.83
CA CYS A 419 6.40 20.28 34.59
C CYS A 419 5.87 21.54 33.89
N LYS A 420 6.04 21.65 32.57
CA LYS A 420 5.54 22.79 31.78
C LYS A 420 4.01 22.86 31.83
N ARG A 421 3.35 21.70 31.70
CA ARG A 421 1.89 21.58 31.79
C ARG A 421 1.39 21.99 33.17
N LEU A 422 1.98 21.42 34.22
CA LEU A 422 1.65 21.73 35.60
C LEU A 422 1.91 23.20 35.93
N THR A 423 3.01 23.78 35.44
CA THR A 423 3.31 25.21 35.57
C THR A 423 2.24 26.09 34.93
N LYS A 424 1.70 25.71 33.76
CA LYS A 424 0.64 26.47 33.08
C LYS A 424 -0.66 26.49 33.88
N ILE A 425 -1.01 25.37 34.50
CA ILE A 425 -2.19 25.22 35.37
C ILE A 425 -1.99 26.01 36.68
N ILE A 426 -0.79 25.93 37.27
CA ILE A 426 -0.49 26.55 38.56
C ILE A 426 -0.26 28.05 38.48
N ASN A 427 0.29 28.57 37.38
CA ASN A 427 0.61 29.99 37.23
C ASN A 427 -0.55 30.96 37.52
N PRO A 428 -1.78 30.80 36.98
CA PRO A 428 -2.89 31.70 37.29
C PRO A 428 -3.24 31.71 38.80
N ILE A 429 -3.24 30.53 39.43
CA ILE A 429 -3.50 30.38 40.87
C ILE A 429 -2.38 31.05 41.69
N TYR A 430 -1.12 30.84 41.29
CA TYR A 430 0.05 31.39 41.96
C TYR A 430 0.19 32.91 41.78
N GLN A 431 -0.28 33.48 40.66
CA GLN A 431 -0.15 34.92 40.39
C GLN A 431 -0.74 35.75 41.53
N LYS A 432 -1.90 35.34 42.07
CA LYS A 432 -2.62 36.00 43.19
C LYS A 432 -1.79 36.10 44.48
N ILE A 433 -0.92 35.12 44.75
CA ILE A 433 -0.04 35.03 45.93
C ILE A 433 1.39 35.49 45.63
N SER A 434 1.70 35.80 44.37
CA SER A 434 3.08 36.02 43.94
C SER A 434 3.71 37.22 44.65
N PHE A 435 5.00 37.12 44.96
CA PHE A 435 5.77 38.23 45.54
C PHE A 435 5.70 39.53 44.73
N SER A 436 5.37 39.45 43.44
CA SER A 436 5.16 40.60 42.56
C SER A 436 3.91 41.42 42.93
N ILE A 437 2.86 40.78 43.45
CA ILE A 437 1.65 41.46 43.94
C ILE A 437 1.90 42.05 45.34
N LEU A 438 2.64 41.33 46.19
CA LEU A 438 3.08 41.85 47.49
C LEU A 438 3.93 43.12 47.35
N LYS A 439 4.82 43.18 46.34
CA LYS A 439 5.61 44.38 46.03
C LYS A 439 4.79 45.55 45.49
N LYS A 440 3.64 45.30 44.84
CA LYS A 440 2.81 46.34 44.20
C LYS A 440 1.68 46.88 45.08
N SER A 441 1.09 46.05 45.93
CA SER A 441 -0.16 46.39 46.63
C SER A 441 -0.06 46.40 48.15
N LEU A 442 1.08 46.01 48.75
CA LEU A 442 1.29 45.90 50.22
C LEU A 442 0.30 45.00 50.97
N ILE A 443 -0.74 44.48 50.32
CA ILE A 443 -1.73 43.54 50.84
C ILE A 443 -1.48 42.20 50.14
N PRO A 444 -1.28 41.10 50.88
CA PRO A 444 -1.24 39.76 50.29
C PRO A 444 -2.57 39.48 49.59
N GLY A 445 -2.54 39.11 48.30
CA GLY A 445 -3.72 38.56 47.64
C GLY A 445 -4.03 37.17 48.22
N THR A 446 -5.30 36.89 48.48
CA THR A 446 -5.77 35.59 48.95
C THR A 446 -5.92 34.61 47.79
N ILE A 447 -5.67 33.32 48.02
CA ILE A 447 -6.00 32.28 47.04
C ILE A 447 -7.49 32.31 46.71
N ASP A 448 -7.78 32.15 45.43
CA ASP A 448 -9.10 31.77 44.95
C ASP A 448 -9.28 30.27 45.12
N ILE A 449 -9.92 29.90 46.23
CA ILE A 449 -10.08 28.51 46.65
C ILE A 449 -10.95 27.74 45.65
N GLU A 450 -11.94 28.41 45.04
CA GLU A 450 -12.81 27.79 44.04
C GLU A 450 -12.06 27.45 42.74
N GLU A 451 -11.16 28.34 42.31
CA GLU A 451 -10.31 28.10 41.13
C GLU A 451 -9.32 26.94 41.37
N PHE A 452 -8.77 26.84 42.59
CA PHE A 452 -7.91 25.72 42.97
C PHE A 452 -8.68 24.39 43.03
N ILE A 453 -9.86 24.36 43.65
CA ILE A 453 -10.68 23.14 43.76
C ILE A 453 -11.10 22.62 42.36
N LYS A 454 -11.40 23.52 41.41
CA LYS A 454 -11.76 23.11 40.04
C LYS A 454 -10.62 22.39 39.31
N GLN A 455 -9.37 22.68 39.66
CA GLN A 455 -8.18 22.13 38.99
C GLN A 455 -7.41 21.14 39.87
N SER A 456 -7.85 20.90 41.10
CA SER A 456 -7.10 20.10 42.08
C SER A 456 -6.89 18.68 41.62
N ASP A 457 -7.93 18.04 41.05
CA ASP A 457 -7.84 16.65 40.59
C ASP A 457 -6.77 16.48 39.52
N LEU A 458 -6.70 17.43 38.58
CA LEU A 458 -5.69 17.43 37.54
C LEU A 458 -4.28 17.68 38.09
N ILE A 459 -4.15 18.63 39.04
CA ILE A 459 -2.88 18.93 39.71
C ILE A 459 -2.37 17.69 40.45
N TYR A 460 -3.24 17.03 41.23
CA TYR A 460 -2.89 15.83 41.98
C TYR A 460 -2.55 14.66 41.06
N ASN A 461 -3.29 14.46 39.96
CA ASN A 461 -2.97 13.43 38.98
C ASN A 461 -1.59 13.67 38.35
N LEU A 462 -1.30 14.89 37.89
CA LEU A 462 0.01 15.21 37.32
C LEU A 462 1.13 15.06 38.35
N LEU A 463 0.91 15.48 39.60
CA LEU A 463 1.88 15.29 40.69
C LEU A 463 2.11 13.81 41.03
N TYR A 464 1.08 12.98 40.98
CA TYR A 464 1.19 11.55 41.18
C TYR A 464 2.12 10.90 40.17
N TYR A 465 1.98 11.23 38.88
CA TYR A 465 2.86 10.71 37.83
C TYR A 465 4.26 11.34 37.81
N LEU A 466 4.41 12.57 38.32
CA LEU A 466 5.70 13.26 38.38
C LEU A 466 6.55 12.79 39.58
N ASN A 467 5.91 12.41 40.69
CA ASN A 467 6.50 11.75 41.85
C ASN A 467 7.84 12.40 42.31
N VAL A 468 8.93 11.64 42.35
CA VAL A 468 10.26 12.09 42.82
C VAL A 468 10.90 13.07 41.84
N TYR A 469 10.48 13.07 40.57
CA TYR A 469 11.07 13.90 39.52
C TYR A 469 10.66 15.37 39.61
N LEU A 470 9.81 15.75 40.56
CA LEU A 470 9.48 17.17 40.82
C LEU A 470 10.70 17.94 41.30
N SER A 471 11.68 17.22 41.86
CA SER A 471 13.00 17.76 42.19
C SER A 471 13.74 18.39 41.01
N THR A 472 13.41 18.02 39.77
CA THR A 472 14.02 18.59 38.56
C THR A 472 13.63 20.05 38.32
N ASP A 473 12.44 20.48 38.77
CA ASP A 473 11.97 21.86 38.66
C ASP A 473 11.73 22.46 40.06
N THR A 474 12.80 23.04 40.61
CA THR A 474 12.77 23.69 41.92
C THR A 474 11.86 24.91 41.96
N ILE A 475 11.60 25.56 40.83
CA ILE A 475 10.71 26.73 40.75
C ILE A 475 9.27 26.27 40.94
N LEU A 476 8.87 25.23 40.23
CA LEU A 476 7.54 24.65 40.32
C LEU A 476 7.24 24.12 41.73
N LEU A 477 8.19 23.38 42.32
CA LEU A 477 8.09 22.90 43.69
C LEU A 477 7.83 24.05 44.67
N ASN A 478 8.60 25.14 44.57
CA ASN A 478 8.43 26.31 45.42
C ASN A 478 7.06 26.99 45.24
N LYS A 479 6.52 27.03 44.01
CA LYS A 479 5.16 27.57 43.76
C LYS A 479 4.10 26.72 44.45
N ILE A 480 4.19 25.40 44.32
CA ILE A 480 3.24 24.45 44.94
C ILE A 480 3.27 24.57 46.46
N VAL A 481 4.47 24.56 47.07
CA VAL A 481 4.62 24.68 48.53
C VAL A 481 3.99 25.97 49.06
N ARG A 482 4.14 27.09 48.33
CA ARG A 482 3.54 28.38 48.70
C ARG A 482 2.02 28.35 48.61
N ILE A 483 1.47 27.76 47.55
CA ILE A 483 0.01 27.59 47.39
C ILE A 483 -0.55 26.74 48.53
N LEU A 484 0.07 25.59 48.82
CA LEU A 484 -0.37 24.70 49.89
C LEU A 484 -0.26 25.37 51.27
N LYS A 485 0.79 26.15 51.51
CA LYS A 485 0.94 26.92 52.76
C LYS A 485 -0.21 27.92 52.95
N ASP A 486 -0.57 28.66 51.91
CA ASP A 486 -1.63 29.66 51.97
C ASP A 486 -3.02 29.01 52.08
N LEU A 487 -3.26 27.87 51.42
CA LEU A 487 -4.47 27.05 51.61
C LEU A 487 -4.61 26.57 53.07
N ILE A 488 -3.52 26.11 53.70
CA ILE A 488 -3.56 25.69 55.10
C ILE A 488 -3.84 26.89 56.02
N GLN A 489 -3.39 28.10 55.66
CA GLN A 489 -3.64 29.32 56.43
C GLN A 489 -5.08 29.82 56.27
N SER A 490 -5.68 29.68 55.08
CA SER A 490 -7.06 30.10 54.82
C SER A 490 -8.12 29.16 55.40
N VAL A 491 -7.82 27.85 55.52
CA VAL A 491 -8.71 26.84 56.14
C VAL A 491 -8.70 26.88 57.67
N LYS A 492 -7.74 27.60 58.28
CA LYS A 492 -7.64 27.77 59.75
C LYS A 492 -8.48 28.92 60.32
N ILE A 493 -9.32 29.54 59.50
CA ILE A 493 -10.35 30.52 59.88
C ILE A 493 -11.69 29.83 59.70
#